data_AF-A0A3D2B9L0-F1
#
_entry.id   AF-A0A3D2B9L0-F1
#
_cell.length_a   1.000
_cell.length_b   1.000
_cell.length_c   1.000
_cell.angle_alpha   90.00
_cell.angle_beta   90.00
_cell.angle_gamma   90.00
#
_symmetry.space_group_name_H-M   'P 1'
#
loop_
_entity.id
_entity.type
_entity.pdbx_description
1 polymer ?
#
loop_
_entity_poly.entity_id
_entity_poly.type
_entity_poly.pdbx_seq_one_letter_code
_entity_poly.pdbx_strand_id
1 'polypeptide(L)'
;MLSRRSLRLSRFRKNKRRLRERLRQRIFFQDVAMPELMEKPRVLVLTGAGISAESGIRTFRATDGLWEEHRVEDVATPEGFA
;
A
#
# COMPACT_ATOMS: atom_id res chain seq x y z
N MET A 1 15.58 -24.29 30.43
CA MET A 1 16.18 -23.01 30.86
C MET A 1 16.74 -22.27 29.65
N LEU A 2 16.26 -21.06 29.36
CA LEU A 2 16.78 -20.25 28.25
C LEU A 2 18.18 -19.73 28.57
N SER A 3 19.15 -19.93 27.66
CA SER A 3 20.53 -19.47 27.88
C SER A 3 20.59 -17.95 28.00
N ARG A 4 21.54 -17.42 28.77
CA ARG A 4 21.75 -15.96 28.94
C ARG A 4 21.88 -15.22 27.59
N ARG A 5 22.39 -15.88 26.56
CA ARG A 5 22.51 -15.36 25.18
C ARG A 5 21.13 -15.21 24.51
N SER A 6 20.25 -16.19 24.66
CA SER A 6 18.88 -16.13 24.10
C SER A 6 18.04 -15.03 24.73
N LEU A 7 18.16 -14.82 26.04
CA LEU A 7 17.49 -13.74 26.77
C LEU A 7 17.98 -12.36 26.28
N ARG A 8 19.30 -12.21 26.08
CA ARG A 8 19.92 -10.98 25.56
C ARG A 8 19.44 -10.65 24.14
N LEU A 9 19.35 -11.66 23.27
CA LEU A 9 18.82 -11.50 21.90
C LEU A 9 17.33 -11.14 21.90
N SER A 10 16.51 -11.75 22.75
CA SER A 10 15.09 -11.39 22.87
C SER A 10 14.90 -9.94 23.34
N ARG A 11 15.69 -9.49 24.33
CA ARG A 11 15.69 -8.11 24.82
C ARG A 11 16.11 -7.13 23.73
N PHE A 12 17.16 -7.45 22.96
CA PHE A 12 17.59 -6.61 21.83
C PHE A 12 16.49 -6.46 20.78
N ARG A 13 15.85 -7.57 20.37
CA ARG A 13 14.72 -7.53 19.42
C ARG A 13 13.55 -6.71 19.95
N LYS A 14 13.19 -6.87 21.24
CA LYS A 14 12.12 -6.11 21.89
C LYS A 14 12.43 -4.61 21.95
N ASN A 15 13.66 -4.24 22.27
CA ASN A 15 14.09 -2.84 22.29
C ASN A 15 14.13 -2.22 20.88
N LYS A 16 14.62 -2.96 19.88
CA LYS A 16 14.62 -2.52 18.48
C LYS A 16 13.21 -2.32 17.95
N ARG A 17 12.26 -3.19 18.32
CA ARG A 17 10.83 -3.04 18.00
C ARG A 17 10.25 -1.78 18.65
N ARG A 18 10.48 -1.57 19.94
CA ARG A 18 10.02 -0.36 20.67
C ARG A 18 10.59 0.93 20.08
N LEU A 19 11.86 0.93 19.69
CA LEU A 19 12.49 2.09 19.03
C LEU A 19 11.81 2.41 17.69
N ARG A 20 11.53 1.39 16.88
CA ARG A 20 10.81 1.55 15.61
C ARG A 20 9.37 2.02 15.81
N GLU A 21 8.67 1.48 16.79
CA GLU A 21 7.32 1.91 17.15
C GLU A 21 7.32 3.39 17.60
N ARG A 22 8.29 3.80 18.44
CA ARG A 22 8.44 5.21 18.85
C ARG A 22 8.79 6.13 17.68
N LEU A 23 9.68 5.70 16.77
CA LEU A 23 10.00 6.47 15.57
C LEU A 23 8.79 6.64 14.66
N ARG A 24 8.03 5.56 14.40
CA ARG A 24 6.77 5.62 13.65
C ARG A 24 5.74 6.52 14.33
N GLN A 25 5.56 6.38 15.64
CA GLN A 25 4.65 7.23 16.41
C GLN A 25 5.07 8.68 16.40
N ARG A 26 6.37 8.99 16.46
CA ARG A 26 6.87 10.37 16.40
C ARG A 26 6.68 10.99 15.02
N ILE A 27 6.96 10.24 13.95
CA ILE A 27 6.69 10.68 12.57
C ILE A 27 5.19 10.94 12.40
N PHE A 28 4.36 9.96 12.77
CA PHE A 28 2.90 10.09 12.71
C PHE A 28 2.38 11.25 13.56
N PHE A 29 2.92 11.46 14.77
CA PHE A 29 2.52 12.55 15.64
C PHE A 29 2.98 13.91 15.13
N GLN A 30 4.17 14.02 14.51
CA GLN A 30 4.61 15.24 13.84
C GLN A 30 3.69 15.60 12.67
N ASP A 31 3.30 14.61 11.87
CA ASP A 31 2.38 14.80 10.73
C ASP A 31 0.99 15.30 11.19
N VAL A 32 0.55 14.89 12.37
CA VAL A 32 -0.78 15.25 12.92
C VAL A 32 -0.75 16.53 13.76
N ALA A 33 0.30 16.78 14.53
CA ALA A 33 0.34 17.86 15.51
C ALA A 33 0.68 19.23 14.91
N MET A 34 1.43 19.29 13.82
CA MET A 34 1.92 20.55 13.24
C MET A 34 1.69 20.65 11.72
N PRO A 35 0.47 20.38 11.21
CA PRO A 35 0.20 20.36 9.76
C PRO A 35 0.38 21.73 9.09
N GLU A 36 0.30 22.81 9.86
CA GLU A 36 0.40 24.20 9.38
C GLU A 36 1.86 24.67 9.23
N LEU A 37 2.81 24.04 9.95
CA LEU A 37 4.23 24.42 9.99
C LEU A 37 5.13 23.50 9.14
N MET A 38 4.58 22.39 8.64
CA MET A 38 5.31 21.44 7.81
C MET A 38 5.07 21.75 6.33
N GLU A 39 6.12 21.73 5.51
CA GLU A 39 5.94 21.70 4.07
C GLU A 39 5.17 20.43 3.72
N LYS A 40 3.96 20.58 3.16
CA LYS A 40 3.10 19.43 2.85
C LYS A 40 3.87 18.47 1.94
N PRO A 41 3.95 17.17 2.30
CA PRO A 41 4.63 16.20 1.44
C PRO A 41 3.94 16.18 0.08
N ARG A 42 4.73 16.22 -1.00
CA ARG A 42 4.24 16.09 -2.37
C ARG A 42 3.92 14.62 -2.64
N VAL A 43 2.70 14.21 -2.29
CA VAL A 43 2.23 12.82 -2.46
C VAL A 43 1.57 12.68 -3.82
N LEU A 44 2.02 11.69 -4.60
CA LEU A 44 1.36 11.24 -5.81
C LEU A 44 0.90 9.81 -5.61
N VAL A 45 -0.35 9.52 -6.00
CA VAL A 45 -0.90 8.17 -6.00
C VAL A 45 -1.31 7.83 -7.43
N LEU A 46 -0.65 6.84 -8.02
CA LEU A 46 -1.08 6.24 -9.28
C LEU A 46 -1.89 4.99 -8.96
N THR A 47 -3.11 4.92 -9.48
CA THR A 47 -4.00 3.79 -9.30
C THR A 47 -4.33 3.16 -10.66
N GLY A 48 -4.84 1.94 -10.64
CA GLY A 48 -5.40 1.27 -11.81
C GLY A 48 -6.82 0.80 -11.53
N ALA A 49 -7.44 0.09 -12.48
CA ALA A 49 -8.83 -0.38 -12.38
C ALA A 49 -9.12 -1.22 -11.12
N GLY A 50 -8.10 -1.85 -10.52
CA GLY A 50 -8.22 -2.63 -9.30
C GLY A 50 -8.85 -1.88 -8.11
N ILE A 51 -8.63 -0.57 -7.99
CA ILE A 51 -9.21 0.22 -6.89
C ILE A 51 -10.75 0.27 -6.96
N SER A 52 -11.32 0.07 -8.15
CA SER A 52 -12.77 0.13 -8.38
C SER A 52 -13.47 -1.21 -8.18
N ALA A 53 -12.74 -2.31 -7.97
CA ALA A 53 -13.30 -3.65 -7.83
C ALA A 53 -14.30 -3.76 -6.67
N GLU A 54 -13.96 -3.16 -5.52
CA GLU A 54 -14.80 -3.15 -4.32
C GLU A 54 -16.10 -2.35 -4.50
N SER A 55 -16.15 -1.47 -5.50
CA SER A 55 -17.36 -0.72 -5.90
C SER A 55 -18.23 -1.48 -6.89
N GLY A 56 -17.91 -2.76 -7.19
CA GLY A 56 -18.65 -3.59 -8.13
C GLY A 56 -18.31 -3.35 -9.60
N ILE A 57 -17.25 -2.59 -9.90
CA ILE A 57 -16.79 -2.40 -11.27
C ILE A 57 -15.80 -3.51 -11.61
N ARG A 58 -16.12 -4.33 -12.60
CA ARG A 58 -15.22 -5.39 -13.07
C ARG A 58 -13.91 -4.79 -13.57
N THR A 59 -12.81 -5.44 -13.20
CA THR A 59 -11.48 -5.01 -13.63
C THR A 59 -11.09 -5.70 -14.93
N PHE A 60 -10.03 -5.18 -15.54
CA PHE A 60 -9.56 -5.63 -16.82
C PHE A 60 -8.97 -7.05 -16.81
N ARG A 61 -7.99 -7.31 -15.93
CA ARG A 61 -7.12 -8.51 -15.97
C ARG A 61 -7.30 -9.46 -14.79
N ALA A 62 -8.44 -9.40 -14.10
CA ALA A 62 -8.77 -10.41 -13.10
C ALA A 62 -9.09 -11.76 -13.77
N THR A 63 -9.14 -12.84 -13.00
CA THR A 63 -9.55 -14.17 -13.52
C THR A 63 -11.00 -14.19 -14.02
N ASP A 64 -11.83 -13.26 -13.54
CA ASP A 64 -13.18 -12.95 -13.99
C ASP A 64 -13.23 -11.57 -14.68
N GLY A 65 -12.09 -11.13 -15.22
CA GLY A 65 -11.89 -9.81 -15.79
C GLY A 65 -12.45 -9.64 -17.19
N LEU A 66 -12.61 -8.39 -17.60
CA LEU A 66 -13.22 -8.03 -18.89
C LEU A 66 -12.47 -8.61 -20.11
N TRP A 67 -11.14 -8.75 -20.05
CA TRP A 67 -10.36 -9.28 -21.17
C TRP A 67 -10.40 -10.81 -21.31
N GLU A 68 -10.92 -11.53 -20.31
CA GLU A 68 -11.19 -12.97 -20.46
C GLU A 68 -12.45 -13.21 -21.31
N GLU A 69 -13.37 -12.24 -21.31
CA GLU A 69 -14.63 -12.30 -22.08
C GLU A 69 -14.49 -11.70 -23.48
N HIS A 70 -13.66 -10.66 -23.64
CA HIS A 70 -13.48 -9.93 -24.89
C HIS A 70 -12.00 -9.72 -25.20
N ARG A 71 -11.62 -9.95 -26.47
CA ARG A 71 -10.27 -9.62 -26.91
C ARG A 71 -10.06 -8.12 -26.90
N VAL A 72 -8.81 -7.71 -26.66
CA VAL A 72 -8.49 -6.29 -26.49
C VAL A 72 -8.77 -5.47 -27.73
N GLU A 73 -8.37 -6.06 -28.84
CA GLU A 73 -8.39 -5.43 -30.15
C GLU A 73 -9.83 -5.13 -30.60
N ASP A 74 -10.78 -5.95 -30.16
CA ASP A 74 -12.19 -5.86 -30.55
C ASP A 74 -12.96 -4.75 -29.84
N VAL A 75 -12.47 -4.24 -28.69
CA VAL A 75 -13.24 -3.33 -27.83
C VAL A 75 -12.52 -2.04 -27.43
N ALA A 76 -11.19 -1.99 -27.53
CA ALA A 76 -10.39 -0.88 -27.02
C ALA A 76 -9.37 -0.36 -28.05
N THR A 77 -9.74 -0.41 -29.32
CA THR A 77 -8.95 0.17 -30.42
C THR A 77 -9.87 1.01 -31.32
N PRO A 78 -9.32 1.97 -32.09
CA PRO A 78 -10.08 2.66 -33.11
C PRO A 78 -10.74 1.69 -34.11
N GLU A 79 -10.05 0.61 -34.48
CA GLU A 79 -10.54 -0.41 -35.40
C GLU A 79 -11.71 -1.21 -34.81
N GLY A 80 -11.70 -1.50 -33.51
CA GLY A 80 -12.79 -2.19 -32.81
C GLY A 80 -14.05 -1.33 -32.60
N PHE A 81 -13.98 -0.02 -32.84
CA PHE A 81 -15.15 0.87 -32.77
C PHE A 81 -15.91 1.00 -34.10
N ALA A 82 -15.22 0.78 -35.24
CA ALA A 82 -15.75 0.97 -36.59
C ALA A 82 -16.73 -0.15 -37.01
#